data_AF-A0A3P7JQT0-F1
#
_entry.id   AF-A0A3P7JQT0-F1
#
_cell.length_a   1.000
_cell.length_b   1.000
_cell.length_c   1.000
_cell.angle_alpha   90.00
_cell.angle_beta   90.00
_cell.angle_gamma   90.00
#
_symmetry.space_group_name_H-M   'P 1'
#
loop_
_entity.id
_entity.type
_entity.pdbx_description
1 polymer ?
#
loop_
_entity_poly.entity_id
_entity_poly.type
_entity_poly.pdbx_seq_one_letter_code
_entity_poly.pdbx_strand_id
1 'polypeptide(L)'
;MTRTDFGGSPVINNDHWLYWGERQVSLDDSGGPVTIRVIEQTEFLDDETYEPIAGPSTSEPYAKRCCQIRLESRDKLIIFWNELTCNQCNNLFQEQLGLEAEFDQHVLPDGKCTVDVFIYVFDSSKTEGRTFESQCSIASTILTNVLKTKKPVVIAFSQADNAVEEARKALHGLLIKKELKSTHITV
;
A
#
# COMPACT_ATOMS: atom_id res chain seq x y z
N MET A 1 15.54 7.24 4.32
CA MET A 1 14.72 8.00 5.28
C MET A 1 15.38 7.85 6.62
N THR A 2 15.48 8.93 7.40
CA THR A 2 16.17 8.82 8.69
C THR A 2 15.29 8.12 9.71
N ARG A 3 15.90 7.51 10.72
CA ARG A 3 15.16 6.91 11.86
C ARG A 3 14.34 7.95 12.62
N THR A 4 14.80 9.20 12.63
CA THR A 4 14.10 10.33 13.22
C THR A 4 12.80 10.61 12.46
N ASP A 5 12.82 10.58 11.13
CA ASP A 5 11.60 10.77 10.33
C ASP A 5 10.63 9.59 10.54
N PHE A 6 11.15 8.36 10.59
CA PHE A 6 10.33 7.15 10.78
C PHE A 6 9.54 7.16 12.09
N GLY A 7 10.19 7.55 13.19
CA GLY A 7 9.58 7.51 14.51
C GLY A 7 9.05 8.83 15.05
N GLY A 8 9.53 9.95 14.52
CA GLY A 8 9.16 11.29 14.94
C GLY A 8 8.00 11.88 14.14
N SER A 9 7.75 11.40 12.91
CA SER A 9 6.62 11.88 12.11
C SER A 9 5.33 11.16 12.51
N PRO A 10 4.24 11.89 12.84
CA PRO A 10 2.93 11.29 13.06
C PRO A 10 2.28 10.75 11.76
N VAL A 11 2.82 11.06 10.57
CA VAL A 11 2.38 10.47 9.29
C VAL A 11 2.85 9.02 9.18
N ILE A 12 4.14 8.78 9.45
CA ILE A 12 4.75 7.45 9.40
C ILE A 12 4.46 6.69 10.69
N ASN A 13 4.63 7.35 11.83
CA ASN A 13 4.27 6.89 13.16
C ASN A 13 4.86 5.52 13.53
N ASN A 14 6.12 5.27 13.15
CA ASN A 14 6.80 3.97 13.30
C ASN A 14 6.15 2.80 12.53
N ASP A 15 5.27 3.08 11.57
CA ASP A 15 4.60 2.07 10.78
C ASP A 15 5.23 1.90 9.41
N HIS A 16 5.14 0.69 8.87
CA HIS A 16 5.41 0.40 7.46
C HIS A 16 4.14 0.43 6.62
N TRP A 17 3.27 1.39 6.91
CA TRP A 17 2.07 1.65 6.13
C TRP A 17 1.66 3.12 6.25
N LEU A 18 1.00 3.62 5.22
CA LEU A 18 0.55 5.01 5.12
C LEU A 18 -0.97 5.06 5.12
N TYR A 19 -1.52 6.10 5.76
CA TYR A 19 -2.95 6.38 5.73
C TYR A 19 -3.21 7.50 4.71
N TRP A 20 -3.85 7.16 3.60
CA TRP A 20 -4.15 8.10 2.50
C TRP A 20 -5.46 8.87 2.71
N GLY A 21 -6.17 8.60 3.80
CA GLY A 21 -7.38 9.32 4.17
C GLY A 21 -8.66 8.51 4.00
N GLU A 22 -9.77 9.22 4.11
CA GLU A 22 -11.11 8.68 4.00
C GLU A 22 -12.02 9.54 3.14
N ARG A 23 -13.00 8.91 2.49
CA ARG A 23 -14.04 9.60 1.74
C ARG A 23 -15.36 8.90 1.91
N GLN A 24 -16.42 9.67 2.15
CA GLN A 24 -17.78 9.16 2.09
C GLN A 24 -18.23 9.07 0.64
N VAL A 25 -18.69 7.89 0.25
CA VAL A 25 -19.26 7.59 -1.06
C VAL A 25 -20.73 7.25 -0.86
N SER A 26 -21.60 7.93 -1.60
CA SER A 26 -23.03 7.60 -1.63
C SER A 26 -23.23 6.46 -2.62
N LEU A 27 -23.90 5.40 -2.18
CA LEU A 27 -24.32 4.32 -3.06
C LEU A 27 -25.68 4.70 -3.66
N ASP A 28 -25.77 4.68 -4.98
CA ASP A 28 -27.02 4.83 -5.70
C ASP A 28 -27.94 3.60 -5.48
N ASP A 29 -29.21 3.89 -5.21
CA ASP A 29 -30.36 2.97 -5.20
C ASP A 29 -30.67 2.08 -3.96
N SER A 30 -30.16 2.36 -2.75
CA SER A 30 -30.81 2.00 -1.43
C SER A 30 -29.85 1.99 -0.22
N GLY A 31 -28.55 2.24 -0.41
CA GLY A 31 -27.56 2.23 0.65
C GLY A 31 -27.39 3.59 1.34
N GLY A 32 -27.18 3.58 2.66
CA GLY A 32 -26.60 4.74 3.36
C GLY A 32 -25.18 5.03 2.88
N PRO A 33 -24.61 6.21 3.20
CA PRO A 33 -23.25 6.55 2.79
C PRO A 33 -22.24 5.55 3.38
N VAL A 34 -21.29 5.12 2.56
CA VAL A 34 -20.19 4.24 2.98
C VAL A 34 -18.92 5.07 3.08
N THR A 35 -18.15 4.88 4.15
CA THR A 35 -16.83 5.52 4.28
C THR A 35 -15.77 4.57 3.74
N ILE A 36 -15.07 4.99 2.69
CA ILE A 36 -13.90 4.28 2.15
C ILE A 36 -12.66 4.91 2.78
N ARG A 37 -11.82 4.07 3.39
CA ARG A 37 -10.50 4.47 3.89
C ARG A 37 -9.41 3.80 3.07
N VAL A 38 -8.37 4.54 2.72
CA VAL A 38 -7.28 4.01 1.89
C VAL A 38 -6.01 3.93 2.74
N ILE A 39 -5.40 2.74 2.72
CA ILE A 39 -4.14 2.45 3.40
C ILE A 39 -3.21 1.80 2.38
N GLU A 40 -1.94 2.21 2.41
CA GLU A 40 -0.88 1.60 1.60
C GLU A 40 0.08 0.84 2.51
N GLN A 41 0.25 -0.46 2.25
CA GLN A 41 1.26 -1.30 2.90
C GLN A 41 2.58 -1.20 2.16
N THR A 42 3.63 -0.74 2.83
CA THR A 42 4.93 -0.44 2.21
C THR A 42 6.11 -0.96 3.07
N GLU A 43 7.33 -0.57 2.72
CA GLU A 43 8.52 -0.79 3.52
C GLU A 43 9.42 0.43 3.44
N PHE A 44 9.80 0.95 4.61
CA PHE A 44 10.61 2.15 4.73
C PHE A 44 12.04 1.71 5.05
N LEU A 45 12.97 2.21 4.25
CA LEU A 45 14.38 1.87 4.37
C LEU A 45 15.16 3.03 4.99
N ASP A 46 16.10 2.66 5.84
CA ASP A 46 17.12 3.54 6.38
C ASP A 46 18.03 3.98 5.22
N ASP A 47 18.26 5.29 5.04
CA ASP A 47 19.03 5.80 3.90
C ASP A 47 20.53 5.54 3.98
N GLU A 48 21.05 5.28 5.18
CA GLU A 48 22.46 4.95 5.36
C GLU A 48 22.72 3.46 5.11
N THR A 49 21.84 2.60 5.61
CA THR A 49 22.04 1.14 5.58
C THR A 49 21.28 0.43 4.47
N TYR A 50 20.26 1.06 3.88
CA TYR A 50 19.31 0.46 2.92
C TYR A 50 18.55 -0.75 3.45
N GLU A 51 18.56 -0.95 4.77
CA GLU A 51 17.82 -2.01 5.44
C GLU A 51 16.46 -1.47 5.93
N PRO A 52 15.45 -2.35 6.09
CA PRO A 52 14.19 -1.96 6.71
C PRO A 52 14.40 -1.38 8.11
N ILE A 53 13.87 -0.18 8.35
CA ILE A 53 13.96 0.47 9.66
C ILE A 53 13.17 -0.37 10.66
N ALA A 54 13.74 -0.71 11.82
CA ALA A 54 13.02 -1.50 12.82
C ALA A 54 11.80 -0.74 13.39
N GLY A 55 10.65 -1.41 13.42
CA GLY A 55 9.38 -0.90 13.93
C GLY A 55 8.59 -2.00 14.65
N PRO A 56 7.40 -1.70 15.19
CA PRO A 56 6.63 -2.64 16.00
C PRO A 56 6.30 -3.99 15.31
N SER A 57 6.19 -3.96 13.98
CA SER A 57 5.84 -5.12 13.15
C SER A 57 6.98 -5.66 12.27
N THR A 58 8.21 -5.17 12.38
CA THR A 58 9.29 -5.47 11.42
C THR A 58 9.97 -6.81 11.63
N SER A 59 9.66 -7.52 12.71
CA SER A 59 10.08 -8.91 12.88
C SER A 59 9.43 -9.85 11.86
N GLU A 60 8.34 -9.42 11.21
CA GLU A 60 7.67 -10.17 10.15
C GLU A 60 8.11 -9.72 8.75
N PRO A 61 8.39 -10.66 7.82
CA PRO A 61 8.65 -10.32 6.42
C PRO A 61 7.48 -9.53 5.80
N TYR A 62 7.78 -8.61 4.87
CA TYR A 62 6.76 -7.80 4.18
C TYR A 62 5.57 -8.63 3.67
N ALA A 63 5.84 -9.78 3.05
CA ALA A 63 4.80 -10.64 2.47
C ALA A 63 3.79 -11.22 3.49
N LYS A 64 4.11 -11.17 4.78
CA LYS A 64 3.18 -11.51 5.87
C LYS A 64 2.58 -10.25 6.49
N ARG A 65 3.42 -9.23 6.75
CA ARG A 65 3.03 -7.95 7.35
C ARG A 65 1.95 -7.23 6.54
N CYS A 66 2.09 -7.17 5.21
CA CYS A 66 1.12 -6.50 4.33
C CYS A 66 -0.27 -7.17 4.30
N CYS A 67 -0.40 -8.39 4.84
CA CYS A 67 -1.65 -9.13 4.89
C CYS A 67 -2.40 -8.98 6.23
N GLN A 68 -1.88 -8.16 7.16
CA GLN A 68 -2.53 -7.92 8.44
C GLN A 68 -3.87 -7.20 8.23
N ILE A 69 -4.94 -7.73 8.85
CA ILE A 69 -6.30 -7.18 8.72
C ILE A 69 -6.68 -6.21 9.84
N ARG A 70 -5.86 -6.08 10.88
CA ARG A 70 -6.07 -5.15 11.99
C ARG A 70 -4.81 -4.30 12.11
N LEU A 71 -4.96 -2.99 11.94
CA LEU A 71 -3.89 -2.03 12.02
C LEU A 71 -4.20 -1.07 13.17
N GLU A 72 -3.21 -0.79 14.02
CA GLU A 72 -3.34 0.12 15.14
C GLU A 72 -2.16 1.08 15.13
N SER A 73 -2.47 2.38 15.11
CA SER A 73 -1.50 3.47 15.13
C SER A 73 -2.19 4.72 15.65
N ARG A 74 -1.96 5.04 16.93
CA ARG A 74 -2.60 6.18 17.60
C ARG A 74 -2.07 7.48 17.03
N ASP A 75 -2.96 8.45 16.86
CA ASP A 75 -2.62 9.79 16.37
C ASP A 75 -1.99 9.81 14.97
N LYS A 76 -2.12 8.71 14.20
CA LYS A 76 -1.58 8.63 12.84
C LYS A 76 -2.26 9.63 11.92
N LEU A 77 -1.48 10.46 11.24
CA LEU A 77 -1.98 11.44 10.30
C LEU A 77 -2.11 10.90 8.88
N ILE A 78 -3.01 11.52 8.13
CA ILE A 78 -3.10 11.39 6.68
C ILE A 78 -1.79 11.83 6.01
N ILE A 79 -1.41 11.15 4.94
CA ILE A 79 -0.44 11.66 3.97
C ILE A 79 -1.16 12.44 2.86
N PHE A 80 -0.68 13.64 2.54
CA PHE A 80 -1.25 14.44 1.45
C PHE A 80 -0.57 14.19 0.10
N TRP A 81 -1.39 14.17 -0.95
CA TRP A 81 -0.95 14.29 -2.33
C TRP A 81 -1.46 15.63 -2.89
N ASN A 82 -0.57 16.48 -3.42
CA ASN A 82 -0.97 17.73 -4.08
C ASN A 82 -0.21 17.90 -5.41
N GLU A 83 -0.96 18.18 -6.47
CA GLU A 83 -0.47 18.35 -7.85
C GLU A 83 0.44 19.59 -8.01
N LEU A 84 0.26 20.62 -7.17
CA LEU A 84 1.11 21.82 -7.17
C LEU A 84 2.52 21.56 -6.63
N THR A 85 2.67 20.70 -5.62
CA THR A 85 3.98 20.30 -5.09
C THR A 85 4.67 19.25 -5.98
N CYS A 86 3.92 18.53 -6.83
CA CYS A 86 4.46 17.55 -7.77
C CYS A 86 5.30 18.17 -8.90
N ASN A 87 4.92 19.38 -9.35
CA ASN A 87 5.56 20.03 -10.49
C ASN A 87 6.86 20.76 -10.12
N GLN A 88 7.15 20.94 -8.83
CA GLN A 88 8.40 21.51 -8.33
C GLN A 88 9.35 20.46 -7.74
N CYS A 89 8.83 19.37 -7.17
CA CYS A 89 9.64 18.45 -6.37
C CYS A 89 9.40 16.98 -6.76
N ASN A 90 10.48 16.29 -7.13
CA ASN A 90 10.48 14.86 -7.51
C ASN A 90 10.11 13.90 -6.37
N ASN A 91 9.81 14.35 -5.14
CA ASN A 91 9.47 13.51 -3.99
C ASN A 91 8.53 14.21 -2.98
N LEU A 92 7.25 14.32 -3.35
CA LEU A 92 6.14 14.84 -2.52
C LEU A 92 6.09 14.30 -1.08
N PHE A 93 6.42 13.03 -0.90
CA PHE A 93 6.38 12.33 0.39
C PHE A 93 7.31 12.94 1.44
N GLN A 94 8.43 13.54 1.02
CA GLN A 94 9.47 14.00 1.95
C GLN A 94 9.16 15.37 2.55
N GLU A 95 8.38 16.22 1.89
CA GLU A 95 8.16 17.60 2.37
C GLU A 95 7.19 17.68 3.55
N GLN A 96 6.20 16.80 3.63
CA GLN A 96 5.29 16.78 4.80
C GLN A 96 6.03 16.33 6.06
N LEU A 97 7.05 15.47 5.93
CA LEU A 97 7.79 14.94 7.07
C LEU A 97 8.64 16.04 7.72
N GLY A 98 8.36 16.34 8.98
CA GLY A 98 8.99 17.44 9.71
C GLY A 98 8.34 18.81 9.49
N LEU A 99 7.37 18.93 8.59
CA LEU A 99 6.54 20.13 8.38
C LEU A 99 5.05 19.84 8.55
N GLU A 100 4.69 18.79 9.29
CA GLU A 100 3.31 18.29 9.37
C GLU A 100 2.34 19.39 9.81
N ALA A 101 2.76 20.30 10.70
CA ALA A 101 1.95 21.40 11.21
C ALA A 101 1.47 22.41 10.14
N GLU A 102 2.10 22.42 8.96
CA GLU A 102 1.72 23.27 7.82
C GLU A 102 0.61 22.66 6.95
N PHE A 103 0.25 21.40 7.22
CA PHE A 103 -0.77 20.64 6.48
C PHE A 103 -2.02 20.39 7.35
N ASP A 104 -3.15 20.12 6.69
CA ASP A 104 -4.40 19.81 7.37
C ASP A 104 -4.28 18.55 8.25
N GLN A 105 -4.61 18.67 9.53
CA GLN A 105 -4.42 17.57 10.49
C GLN A 105 -5.62 16.62 10.48
N HIS A 106 -5.62 15.62 9.60
CA HIS A 106 -6.61 14.54 9.62
C HIS A 106 -6.04 13.27 10.25
N VAL A 107 -6.51 12.96 11.45
CA VAL A 107 -6.09 11.78 12.21
C VAL A 107 -6.90 10.55 11.78
N LEU A 108 -6.26 9.38 11.74
CA LEU A 108 -6.93 8.10 11.62
C LEU A 108 -7.92 7.90 12.78
N PRO A 109 -9.24 7.74 12.50
CA PRO A 109 -10.24 7.59 13.55
C PRO A 109 -9.91 6.45 14.51
N ASP A 110 -10.05 6.72 15.82
CA ASP A 110 -9.75 5.80 16.93
C ASP A 110 -8.32 5.23 16.96
N GLY A 111 -7.42 5.70 16.07
CA GLY A 111 -6.09 5.15 15.88
C GLY A 111 -6.10 3.69 15.41
N LYS A 112 -7.19 3.22 14.80
CA LYS A 112 -7.35 1.81 14.41
C LYS A 112 -8.06 1.67 13.07
N CYS A 113 -7.70 0.64 12.31
CA CYS A 113 -8.38 0.27 11.08
C CYS A 113 -8.50 -1.25 10.96
N THR A 114 -9.61 -1.72 10.38
CA THR A 114 -9.77 -3.12 9.96
C THR A 114 -9.86 -3.16 8.44
N VAL A 115 -9.07 -4.03 7.81
CA VAL A 115 -9.05 -4.19 6.36
C VAL A 115 -10.26 -5.01 5.91
N ASP A 116 -11.05 -4.43 5.01
CA ASP A 116 -12.21 -5.09 4.41
C ASP A 116 -11.92 -5.67 3.04
N VAL A 117 -11.04 -5.05 2.26
CA VAL A 117 -10.65 -5.47 0.90
C VAL A 117 -9.17 -5.20 0.70
N PHE A 118 -8.49 -6.08 -0.03
CA PHE A 118 -7.13 -5.85 -0.49
C PHE A 118 -7.11 -5.45 -1.96
N ILE A 119 -6.22 -4.54 -2.31
CA ILE A 119 -5.84 -4.26 -3.70
C ILE A 119 -4.38 -4.66 -3.83
N TYR A 120 -4.11 -5.67 -4.66
CA TYR A 120 -2.74 -6.02 -5.03
C TYR A 120 -2.38 -5.31 -6.33
N VAL A 121 -1.35 -4.47 -6.29
CA VAL A 121 -0.89 -3.71 -7.45
C VAL A 121 0.21 -4.49 -8.16
N PHE A 122 -0.02 -4.85 -9.42
CA PHE A 122 0.98 -5.43 -10.31
C PHE A 122 1.53 -4.34 -11.23
N ASP A 123 2.82 -4.07 -11.12
CA ASP A 123 3.52 -3.06 -11.92
C ASP A 123 3.84 -3.62 -13.31
N SER A 124 3.34 -2.92 -14.34
CA SER A 124 3.52 -3.31 -15.73
C SER A 124 4.78 -2.78 -16.40
N SER A 125 5.54 -1.91 -15.72
CA SER A 125 6.75 -1.31 -16.24
C SER A 125 7.95 -2.27 -16.23
N LYS A 126 8.89 -2.05 -17.14
CA LYS A 126 10.19 -2.71 -17.11
C LYS A 126 11.11 -1.95 -16.16
N THR A 127 11.46 -2.56 -15.05
CA THR A 127 12.42 -2.02 -14.09
C THR A 127 13.75 -2.77 -14.17
N GLU A 128 14.87 -2.04 -14.24
CA GLU A 128 16.19 -2.65 -14.19
C GLU A 128 16.38 -3.43 -12.87
N GLY A 129 16.95 -4.63 -12.96
CA GLY A 129 17.16 -5.50 -11.79
C GLY A 129 15.91 -6.20 -11.24
N ARG A 130 14.70 -5.95 -11.79
CA ARG A 130 13.47 -6.64 -11.39
C ARG A 130 12.75 -7.25 -12.59
N THR A 131 12.86 -8.57 -12.72
CA THR A 131 12.11 -9.31 -13.75
C THR A 131 10.65 -9.49 -13.36
N PHE A 132 9.76 -9.66 -14.35
CA PHE A 132 8.36 -10.02 -14.08
C PHE A 132 8.24 -11.37 -13.37
N GLU A 133 9.15 -12.31 -13.61
CA GLU A 133 9.19 -13.59 -12.90
C GLU A 133 9.44 -13.40 -11.40
N SER A 134 10.42 -12.58 -11.03
CA SER A 134 10.70 -12.23 -9.64
C SER A 134 9.49 -11.54 -9.00
N GLN A 135 8.87 -10.58 -9.72
CA GLN A 135 7.63 -9.93 -9.27
C GLN A 135 6.52 -10.96 -9.03
N CYS A 136 6.29 -11.89 -9.97
CA CYS A 136 5.30 -12.95 -9.83
C CYS A 136 5.57 -13.92 -8.67
N SER A 137 6.84 -14.17 -8.33
CA SER A 137 7.21 -15.00 -7.17
C SER A 137 6.77 -14.35 -5.86
N ILE A 138 7.09 -13.06 -5.70
CA ILE A 138 6.66 -12.26 -4.54
C ILE A 138 5.13 -12.13 -4.52
N ALA A 139 4.51 -11.84 -5.67
CA ALA A 139 3.06 -11.77 -5.84
C ALA A 139 2.37 -13.05 -5.38
N SER A 140 2.88 -14.22 -5.79
CA SER A 140 2.32 -15.52 -5.41
C SER A 140 2.35 -15.69 -3.89
N THR A 141 3.45 -15.30 -3.24
CA THR A 141 3.61 -15.39 -1.78
C THR A 141 2.63 -14.46 -1.06
N ILE A 142 2.53 -13.20 -1.48
CA ILE A 142 1.60 -12.22 -0.90
C ILE A 142 0.16 -12.65 -1.10
N LEU A 143 -0.25 -12.96 -2.34
CA LEU A 143 -1.63 -13.33 -2.64
C LEU A 143 -2.04 -14.59 -1.89
N THR A 144 -1.16 -15.58 -1.74
CA THR A 144 -1.43 -16.77 -0.93
C THR A 144 -1.70 -16.42 0.54
N ASN A 145 -0.99 -15.44 1.10
CA ASN A 145 -1.24 -14.98 2.46
C ASN A 145 -2.52 -14.13 2.56
N VAL A 146 -2.79 -13.26 1.59
CA VAL A 146 -4.04 -12.50 1.50
C VAL A 146 -5.24 -13.44 1.43
N LEU A 147 -5.20 -14.49 0.61
CA LEU A 147 -6.32 -15.42 0.48
C LEU A 147 -6.66 -16.14 1.80
N LYS A 148 -5.66 -16.40 2.66
CA LYS A 148 -5.89 -16.98 4.00
C LYS A 148 -6.71 -16.05 4.92
N THR A 149 -6.71 -14.74 4.65
CA THR A 149 -7.51 -13.77 5.41
C THR A 149 -9.01 -13.87 5.10
N LYS A 150 -9.38 -14.51 3.98
CA LYS A 150 -10.75 -14.59 3.45
C LYS A 150 -11.36 -13.24 3.09
N LYS A 151 -10.57 -12.16 3.03
CA LYS A 151 -10.99 -10.86 2.53
C LYS A 151 -10.95 -10.86 0.99
N PRO A 152 -11.87 -10.14 0.31
CA PRO A 152 -11.79 -9.94 -1.13
C PRO A 152 -10.45 -9.33 -1.55
N VAL A 153 -9.97 -9.72 -2.73
CA VAL A 153 -8.77 -9.15 -3.35
C VAL A 153 -9.04 -8.75 -4.79
N VAL A 154 -8.67 -7.53 -5.15
CA VAL A 154 -8.68 -7.01 -6.51
C VAL A 154 -7.24 -6.88 -6.99
N ILE A 155 -6.97 -7.23 -8.24
CA ILE A 155 -5.64 -7.05 -8.84
C ILE A 155 -5.66 -5.82 -9.73
N ALA A 156 -4.89 -4.79 -9.36
CA ALA A 156 -4.75 -3.58 -10.15
C ALA A 156 -3.49 -3.66 -11.02
N PHE A 157 -3.63 -3.51 -12.33
CA PHE A 157 -2.50 -3.45 -13.26
C PHE A 157 -2.06 -1.99 -13.44
N SER A 158 -0.99 -1.59 -12.76
CA SER A 158 -0.54 -0.18 -12.73
C SER A 158 0.44 0.15 -13.86
N GLN A 159 0.60 1.45 -14.13
CA GLN A 159 1.45 1.99 -15.20
C GLN A 159 1.08 1.46 -16.59
N ALA A 160 -0.22 1.18 -16.80
CA ALA A 160 -0.71 0.51 -17.99
C ALA A 160 -0.44 1.28 -19.30
N ASP A 161 -0.20 2.58 -19.21
CA ASP A 161 0.26 3.46 -20.29
C ASP A 161 1.63 3.05 -20.86
N ASN A 162 2.51 2.46 -20.02
CA ASN A 162 3.83 1.95 -20.42
C ASN A 162 3.89 0.42 -20.47
N ALA A 163 2.74 -0.26 -20.40
CA ALA A 163 2.67 -1.71 -20.29
C ALA A 163 3.19 -2.42 -21.54
N VAL A 164 4.16 -3.30 -21.30
CA VAL A 164 4.71 -4.22 -22.30
C VAL A 164 3.95 -5.55 -22.30
N GLU A 165 4.02 -6.27 -23.42
CA GLU A 165 3.28 -7.52 -23.58
C GLU A 165 3.77 -8.63 -22.61
N GLU A 166 5.04 -8.60 -22.25
CA GLU A 166 5.64 -9.51 -21.27
C GLU A 166 4.99 -9.35 -19.88
N ALA A 167 4.62 -8.13 -19.48
CA ALA A 167 3.93 -7.86 -18.22
C ALA A 167 2.54 -8.50 -18.21
N ARG A 168 1.78 -8.33 -19.31
CA ARG A 168 0.44 -8.94 -19.46
C ARG A 168 0.50 -10.45 -19.40
N LYS A 169 1.47 -11.05 -20.11
CA LYS A 169 1.69 -12.51 -20.09
C LYS A 169 2.07 -13.02 -18.71
N ALA A 170 2.94 -12.30 -17.99
CA ALA A 170 3.34 -12.67 -16.64
C ALA A 170 2.15 -12.61 -15.66
N LEU A 171 1.38 -11.51 -15.68
CA LEU A 171 0.19 -11.38 -14.85
C LEU A 171 -0.85 -12.46 -15.19
N HIS A 172 -1.15 -12.69 -16.46
CA HIS A 172 -2.06 -13.76 -16.87
C HIS A 172 -1.55 -15.14 -16.39
N GLY A 173 -0.25 -15.41 -16.53
CA GLY A 173 0.40 -16.62 -16.02
C GLY A 173 0.27 -16.79 -14.50
N LEU A 174 0.36 -15.70 -13.74
CA LEU A 174 0.12 -15.69 -12.30
C LEU A 174 -1.34 -16.06 -11.98
N LEU A 175 -2.31 -15.39 -12.62
CA LEU A 175 -3.74 -15.57 -12.34
C LEU A 175 -4.25 -16.98 -12.67
N ILE A 176 -3.66 -17.66 -13.65
CA ILE A 176 -4.08 -19.01 -14.02
C ILE A 176 -3.56 -20.12 -13.08
N LYS A 177 -2.71 -19.78 -12.10
CA LYS A 177 -2.25 -20.74 -11.09
C LYS A 177 -3.45 -21.25 -10.28
N LYS A 178 -3.49 -22.56 -10.04
CA LYS A 178 -4.64 -23.25 -9.41
C LYS A 178 -5.08 -22.60 -8.08
N GLU A 179 -4.12 -22.11 -7.32
CA GLU A 179 -4.33 -21.47 -6.02
C GLU A 179 -5.14 -20.16 -6.13
N LEU A 180 -4.99 -19.41 -7.21
CA LEU A 180 -5.65 -18.13 -7.46
C LEU A 180 -6.95 -18.26 -8.28
N LYS A 181 -7.09 -19.35 -9.06
CA LYS A 181 -8.29 -19.65 -9.85
C LYS A 181 -9.55 -19.96 -9.02
N SER A 182 -9.39 -20.39 -7.77
CA SER A 182 -10.51 -20.86 -6.93
C SER A 182 -11.22 -19.73 -6.17
N THR A 183 -10.73 -18.51 -6.31
CA THR A 183 -11.14 -17.34 -5.52
C THR A 183 -11.76 -16.30 -6.44
N HIS A 184 -12.78 -15.58 -5.94
CA HIS A 184 -13.46 -14.47 -6.63
C HIS A 184 -12.51 -13.25 -6.77
N ILE A 185 -11.38 -13.43 -7.45
CA ILE A 185 -10.45 -12.36 -7.80
C ILE A 185 -11.02 -11.69 -9.04
N THR A 186 -11.54 -10.48 -8.88
CA THR A 186 -11.93 -9.64 -10.00
C THR A 186 -10.70 -8.87 -10.48
N VAL A 187 -10.46 -8.93 -11.80
CA VAL A 187 -9.43 -8.16 -12.52
C VAL A 187 -10.08 -6.91 -13.07
#